data_AF-Q6PUH3-F1
#
_entry.id   AF-Q6PUH3-F1
#
_cell.length_a   1.000
_cell.length_b   1.000
_cell.length_c   1.000
_cell.angle_alpha   90.00
_cell.angle_beta   90.00
_cell.angle_gamma   90.00
#
_symmetry.space_group_name_H-M   'P 1'
#
loop_
_entity.id
_entity.type
_entity.pdbx_description
1 polymer ?
#
loop_
_entity_poly.entity_id
_entity_poly.type
_entity_poly.pdbx_seq_one_letter_code
_entity_poly.pdbx_strand_id
1 'polypeptide(L)'
;CVHRLEAGLLPACVESCVGGARIIGDIKDPDSRIATMLHQHRDAIKVLKPENGTSPHVFYLGLDDAFVTPLMGRAQPALWQEV
;
A
#
# COMPACT_ATOMS: atom_id res chain seq x y z
N CYS A 1 11.33 -3.67 -7.83
CA CYS A 1 12.65 -4.19 -7.39
C CYS A 1 12.79 -5.69 -7.72
N VAL A 2 12.46 -6.13 -8.94
CA VAL A 2 12.45 -7.57 -9.27
C VAL A 2 13.84 -8.21 -9.09
N HIS A 3 14.89 -7.57 -9.59
CA HIS A 3 16.29 -8.00 -9.45
C HIS A 3 16.73 -8.24 -8.00
N ARG A 4 16.14 -7.54 -7.02
CA ARG A 4 16.45 -7.74 -5.59
C ARG A 4 15.75 -8.97 -5.04
N LEU A 5 14.47 -9.14 -5.40
CA LEU A 5 13.68 -10.30 -4.97
C LEU A 5 14.29 -11.60 -5.50
N GLU A 6 14.75 -11.61 -6.75
CA GLU A 6 15.46 -12.76 -7.35
C GLU A 6 16.76 -13.11 -6.61
N ALA A 7 17.40 -12.12 -5.98
CA ALA A 7 18.58 -12.30 -5.13
C ALA A 7 18.24 -12.59 -3.65
N GLY A 8 16.96 -12.80 -3.30
CA GLY A 8 16.52 -13.04 -1.93
C GLY A 8 16.52 -11.80 -1.03
N LEU A 9 16.65 -10.60 -1.60
CA LEU A 9 16.66 -9.33 -0.88
C LEU A 9 15.28 -8.68 -0.88
N LEU A 10 14.98 -7.90 0.17
CA LEU A 10 13.78 -7.07 0.22
C LEU A 10 13.84 -5.92 -0.81
N PRO A 11 12.71 -5.41 -1.31
CA PRO A 11 12.70 -4.18 -2.10
C PRO A 11 13.32 -3.02 -1.34
N ALA A 12 14.02 -2.13 -2.04
CA ALA A 12 14.70 -1.00 -1.41
C ALA A 12 13.77 -0.12 -0.55
N CYS A 13 12.52 0.09 -0.98
CA CYS A 13 11.54 0.86 -0.22
C CYS A 13 11.12 0.16 1.09
N VAL A 14 11.10 -1.17 1.13
CA VAL A 14 10.78 -1.95 2.33
C VAL A 14 11.98 -1.97 3.27
N GLU A 15 13.17 -2.29 2.73
CA GLU A 15 14.42 -2.36 3.50
C GLU A 15 14.79 -1.04 4.18
N SER A 16 14.62 0.08 3.47
CA SER A 16 14.92 1.42 4.02
C SER A 16 13.83 1.98 4.95
N CYS A 17 12.74 1.25 5.18
CA CYS A 17 11.61 1.75 5.97
C CYS A 17 11.93 1.72 7.47
N VAL A 18 12.49 2.83 7.98
CA VAL A 18 12.82 2.98 9.41
C VAL A 18 11.61 2.73 10.33
N GLY A 19 10.42 3.17 9.91
CA GLY A 19 9.19 3.01 10.69
C GLY A 19 8.53 1.64 10.61
N GLY A 20 9.09 0.68 9.83
CA GLY A 20 8.50 -0.66 9.68
C GLY A 20 7.09 -0.68 9.07
N ALA A 21 6.69 0.39 8.37
CA ALA A 21 5.33 0.56 7.85
C ALA A 21 5.07 -0.23 6.57
N ARG A 22 6.12 -0.69 5.87
CA ARG A 22 6.01 -1.40 4.59
C ARG A 22 6.23 -2.89 4.80
N ILE A 23 5.25 -3.69 4.40
CA ILE A 23 5.27 -5.15 4.49
C ILE A 23 5.20 -5.70 3.07
N ILE A 24 6.08 -6.64 2.74
CA ILE A 24 6.05 -7.40 1.49
C ILE A 24 5.85 -8.89 1.81
N GLY A 25 5.15 -9.60 0.92
CA GLY A 25 5.01 -11.05 0.97
C GLY A 25 4.06 -11.55 -0.13
N ASP A 26 3.84 -12.86 -0.16
CA ASP A 26 2.84 -13.48 -1.01
C ASP A 26 1.51 -13.60 -0.27
N ILE A 27 0.46 -12.95 -0.78
CA ILE A 27 -0.88 -13.00 -0.19
C ILE A 27 -1.52 -14.39 -0.26
N LYS A 28 -0.99 -15.29 -1.09
CA LYS A 28 -1.45 -16.69 -1.21
C LYS A 28 -0.77 -17.62 -0.21
N ASP A 29 0.35 -17.20 0.37
CA ASP A 29 1.01 -17.90 1.45
C ASP A 29 0.33 -17.50 2.78
N PRO A 30 -0.44 -18.41 3.43
CA PRO A 30 -1.18 -18.10 4.66
C PRO A 30 -0.24 -17.79 5.84
N ASP A 31 0.99 -18.29 5.81
CA ASP A 31 1.99 -18.06 6.85
C ASP A 31 2.72 -16.72 6.66
N SER A 32 2.50 -16.06 5.52
CA SER A 32 3.09 -14.75 5.26
C SER A 32 2.50 -13.67 6.17
N ARG A 33 3.36 -12.72 6.56
CA ARG A 33 2.95 -11.58 7.38
C ARG A 33 1.85 -10.76 6.70
N ILE A 34 1.91 -10.59 5.38
CA ILE A 34 0.91 -9.81 4.64
C ILE A 34 -0.45 -10.50 4.62
N ALA A 35 -0.52 -11.83 4.40
CA ALA A 35 -1.78 -12.57 4.39
C ALA A 35 -2.45 -12.50 5.77
N THR A 36 -1.67 -12.68 6.85
CA THR A 36 -2.15 -12.53 8.22
C THR A 36 -2.71 -11.12 8.48
N MET A 37 -1.98 -10.06 8.10
CA MET A 37 -2.42 -8.68 8.30
C MET A 37 -3.70 -8.35 7.52
N LEU A 38 -3.80 -8.81 6.26
CA LEU A 38 -5.00 -8.63 5.44
C LEU A 38 -6.22 -9.34 6.03
N HIS A 39 -6.03 -10.53 6.60
CA HIS A 39 -7.11 -11.25 7.26
C HIS A 39 -7.55 -10.55 8.55
N GLN A 40 -6.60 -10.17 9.41
CA GLN A 40 -6.88 -9.54 10.70
C GLN A 40 -7.51 -8.15 10.59
N HIS A 41 -7.15 -7.38 9.55
CA HIS A 41 -7.60 -6.01 9.37
C HIS A 41 -8.55 -5.83 8.18
N ARG A 42 -9.21 -6.90 7.74
CA ARG A 42 -10.01 -6.96 6.51
C ARG A 42 -10.95 -5.76 6.31
N ASP A 43 -11.61 -5.31 7.37
CA ASP A 43 -12.59 -4.21 7.31
C ASP A 43 -11.97 -2.81 7.31
N ALA A 44 -10.68 -2.69 7.70
CA ALA A 44 -9.95 -1.42 7.78
C ALA A 44 -8.96 -1.22 6.62
N ILE A 45 -8.73 -2.26 5.82
CA ILE A 45 -7.86 -2.20 4.63
C ILE A 45 -8.53 -1.36 3.55
N LYS A 46 -7.77 -0.41 3.00
CA LYS A 46 -8.16 0.38 1.82
C LYS A 46 -7.18 0.16 0.67
N VAL A 47 -7.62 0.47 -0.55
CA VAL A 47 -6.77 0.57 -1.74
C VAL A 47 -6.81 2.01 -2.27
N LEU A 48 -5.77 2.41 -3.00
CA LEU A 48 -5.72 3.74 -3.60
C LEU A 48 -6.51 3.76 -4.92
N LYS A 49 -7.31 4.81 -5.13
CA LYS A 49 -8.14 5.03 -6.32
C LYS A 49 -8.95 3.80 -6.76
N PRO A 50 -9.85 3.27 -5.90
CA PRO A 50 -10.68 2.11 -6.25
C PRO A 50 -11.51 2.30 -7.52
N GLU A 51 -11.87 3.54 -7.86
CA GLU A 51 -12.62 3.94 -9.05
C GLU A 51 -11.93 3.57 -10.38
N ASN A 52 -10.60 3.36 -10.39
CA ASN A 52 -9.86 2.96 -11.58
C ASN A 52 -9.99 1.46 -11.93
N GLY A 53 -10.57 0.64 -11.05
CA GLY A 53 -10.85 -0.78 -11.36
C GLY A 53 -9.63 -1.66 -11.62
N THR A 54 -8.43 -1.29 -11.15
CA THR A 54 -7.16 -1.97 -11.50
C THR A 54 -6.81 -3.18 -10.63
N SER A 55 -7.68 -3.57 -9.69
CA SER A 55 -7.42 -4.63 -8.69
C SER A 55 -6.00 -4.54 -8.06
N PRO A 56 -5.69 -3.45 -7.32
CA PRO A 56 -4.34 -3.20 -6.81
C PRO A 56 -3.88 -4.31 -5.85
N HIS A 57 -2.57 -4.60 -5.88
CA HIS A 57 -1.90 -5.48 -4.91
C HIS A 57 -1.05 -4.67 -3.91
N VAL A 58 -1.49 -3.44 -3.64
CA VAL A 58 -0.93 -2.56 -2.60
C VAL A 58 -2.09 -2.12 -1.73
N PHE A 59 -1.97 -2.39 -0.43
CA PHE A 59 -3.03 -2.21 0.55
C PHE A 59 -2.56 -1.24 1.62
N TYR A 60 -3.47 -0.41 2.10
CA TYR A 60 -3.20 0.61 3.09
C TYR A 60 -4.03 0.34 4.35
N LEU A 61 -3.38 0.40 5.51
CA LEU A 61 -4.02 0.43 6.81
C LEU A 61 -3.87 1.86 7.37
N GLY A 62 -4.98 2.48 7.77
CA GLY A 62 -4.97 3.87 8.28
C GLY A 62 -4.94 4.97 7.21
N LEU A 63 -5.36 4.67 5.97
CA LEU A 63 -5.56 5.69 4.94
C LEU A 63 -6.86 6.47 5.24
N ASP A 64 -6.74 7.54 6.02
CA ASP A 64 -7.85 8.44 6.34
C ASP A 64 -8.39 9.19 5.11
N ASP A 65 -9.68 9.50 5.11
CA ASP A 65 -10.33 10.21 4.01
C ASP A 65 -9.75 11.63 3.84
N ALA A 66 -9.19 12.22 4.90
CA ALA A 66 -8.44 13.47 4.84
C ALA A 66 -7.21 13.42 3.92
N PHE A 67 -6.65 12.22 3.65
CA PHE A 67 -5.49 12.05 2.77
C PHE A 67 -5.85 11.79 1.31
N VAL A 68 -7.10 11.43 1.03
CA VAL A 68 -7.57 11.07 -0.34
C VAL A 68 -8.64 12.03 -0.87
N THR A 69 -9.27 12.80 -0.01
CA THR A 69 -10.28 13.79 -0.40
C THR A 69 -9.62 15.10 -0.81
N PRO A 70 -9.86 15.61 -2.03
CA PRO A 70 -9.39 16.94 -2.41
C PRO A 70 -9.96 18.03 -1.51
N LEU A 71 -9.11 18.97 -1.10
CA LEU A 71 -9.57 20.16 -0.38
C LEU A 71 -10.32 21.06 -1.34
N MET A 72 -11.59 21.34 -1.07
CA MET A 72 -12.40 22.28 -1.86
C MET A 72 -11.69 23.64 -1.95
N GLY A 73 -11.36 24.08 -3.17
CA GLY A 73 -10.78 25.40 -3.44
C GLY A 73 -9.27 25.56 -3.16
N ARG A 74 -8.56 24.51 -2.77
CA ARG A 74 -7.08 24.47 -2.73
C ARG A 74 -6.61 23.27 -3.53
N ALA A 75 -5.46 23.39 -4.19
CA ALA A 75 -4.90 22.39 -5.11
C ALA A 75 -5.05 20.94 -4.60
N GLN A 76 -5.21 20.01 -5.56
CA GLN A 76 -5.30 18.56 -5.34
C GLN A 76 -4.34 18.10 -4.23
N PRO A 77 -4.70 17.08 -3.43
CA PRO A 77 -3.82 16.53 -2.41
C PRO A 77 -2.43 16.32 -3.04
N ALA A 78 -1.39 16.86 -2.41
CA ALA A 78 -0.05 16.97 -3.00
C ALA A 78 0.57 15.62 -3.41
N LEU A 79 -0.10 14.51 -3.11
CA LEU A 79 0.31 13.18 -3.48
C LEU A 79 0.32 13.01 -5.01
N TRP A 80 -0.69 13.49 -5.77
CA TRP A 80 -0.74 13.29 -7.23
C TRP A 80 -1.58 14.39 -7.91
N GLN A 81 -1.00 15.08 -8.90
CA GLN A 81 -1.76 15.95 -9.80
C GLN A 81 -2.29 15.12 -10.97
N GLU A 82 -3.57 15.29 -11.31
CA GLU A 82 -4.11 14.75 -12.55
C GLU A 82 -3.68 15.69 -13.68
N VAL A 83 -2.87 15.15 -14.60
CA VAL A 83 -2.41 15.82 -15.83
C VAL A 83 -3.52 15.83 -16.87
#